data_AF-W8Q4S2-F1
#
_entry.id   AF-W8Q4S2-F1
#
_cell.length_a   1.000
_cell.length_b   1.000
_cell.length_c   1.000
_cell.angle_alpha   90.00
_cell.angle_beta   90.00
_cell.angle_gamma   90.00
#
_symmetry.space_group_name_H-M   'P 1'
#
loop_
_entity.id
_entity.type
_entity.pdbx_description
1 polymer ?
#
loop_
_entity_poly.entity_id
_entity_poly.type
_entity_poly.pdbx_seq_one_letter_code
_entity_poly.pdbx_strand_id
1 'polypeptide(L)'
;GINVWCAAGKGTFGTEELVRRIQTAGLEKAVDHREIILPQLGAPGVAAHIVKKLSKFRVIYGPIRAKDIPAFLTAGMKATPEMRRKTFPLGERAALIPIELVAALKPLAGVLPALFILGGLTGSGAFWPDAWKHGFPAALAIILAVGMGAEVNPLLLPYVPGRAFATKGLILGVAGAILLCILTRGLEGMRWSEKISLGVVLSALSAFLAMNFTGASTYTSLSGVEKE
;
A
#
# COMPACT_ATOMS: atom_id res chain seq x y z
N GLY A 1 -3.52 5.86 -18.44
CA GLY A 1 -3.72 7.09 -17.63
C GLY A 1 -3.23 6.84 -16.22
N ILE A 2 -2.66 7.85 -15.56
CA ILE A 2 -2.18 7.79 -14.16
C ILE A 2 -3.24 8.48 -13.29
N ASN A 3 -3.48 8.00 -12.06
CA ASN A 3 -4.39 8.68 -11.14
C ASN A 3 -3.87 10.09 -10.79
N VAL A 4 -4.76 11.02 -10.40
CA VAL A 4 -4.41 12.44 -10.19
C VAL A 4 -3.33 12.64 -9.12
N TRP A 5 -3.40 11.89 -8.01
CA TRP A 5 -2.45 12.02 -6.91
C TRP A 5 -1.03 11.61 -7.33
N CYS A 6 -0.89 10.43 -7.93
CA CYS A 6 0.38 9.95 -8.47
C CYS A 6 0.88 10.84 -9.61
N ALA A 7 -0.01 11.36 -10.46
CA ALA A 7 0.36 12.23 -11.55
C ALA A 7 0.92 13.57 -11.04
N ALA A 8 0.32 14.12 -9.97
CA ALA A 8 0.79 15.33 -9.30
C ALA A 8 2.15 15.11 -8.64
N GLY A 9 2.32 14.00 -7.91
CA GLY A 9 3.61 13.64 -7.31
C GLY A 9 4.73 13.40 -8.32
N LYS A 10 4.39 12.88 -9.51
CA LYS A 10 5.35 12.65 -10.62
C LYS A 10 5.53 13.88 -11.53
N GLY A 11 4.88 15.01 -11.26
CA GLY A 11 4.95 16.22 -12.08
C GLY A 11 4.18 16.19 -13.40
N THR A 12 3.67 15.03 -13.82
CA THR A 12 2.84 14.88 -15.03
C THR A 12 1.48 15.58 -14.94
N PHE A 13 0.98 15.82 -13.72
CA PHE A 13 -0.09 16.77 -13.44
C PHE A 13 0.52 17.99 -12.74
N GLY A 14 1.09 18.89 -13.55
CA GLY A 14 1.93 19.99 -13.09
C GLY A 14 1.46 21.36 -13.54
N THR A 15 2.06 22.41 -12.96
CA THR A 15 1.81 23.82 -13.30
C THR A 15 1.94 24.09 -14.80
N GLU A 16 3.04 23.68 -15.42
CA GLU A 16 3.32 23.92 -16.84
C GLU A 16 2.35 23.18 -17.75
N GLU A 17 2.09 21.90 -17.44
CA GLU A 17 1.09 21.09 -18.14
C GLU A 17 -0.27 21.78 -18.11
N LEU A 18 -0.70 22.23 -16.93
CA LEU A 18 -2.00 22.89 -16.77
C LEU A 18 -2.09 24.19 -17.58
N VAL A 19 -1.07 25.05 -17.50
CA VAL A 19 -1.03 26.31 -18.27
C VAL A 19 -1.09 26.03 -19.78
N ARG A 20 -0.30 25.06 -20.26
CA ARG A 20 -0.31 24.65 -21.67
C ARG A 20 -1.69 24.14 -22.09
N ARG A 21 -2.36 23.34 -21.24
CA ARG A 21 -3.71 22.84 -21.51
C ARG A 21 -4.76 23.93 -21.55
N ILE A 22 -4.69 24.91 -20.65
CA ILE A 22 -5.59 26.08 -20.65
C ILE A 22 -5.47 26.85 -21.98
N GLN A 23 -4.25 27.09 -22.45
CA GLN A 23 -3.97 27.82 -23.68
C GLN A 23 -4.39 27.04 -24.93
N THR A 24 -3.97 25.78 -25.03
CA THR A 24 -4.26 24.92 -26.19
C THR A 24 -5.74 24.59 -26.33
N ALA A 25 -6.47 24.48 -25.21
CA ALA A 25 -7.93 24.33 -25.22
C ALA A 25 -8.67 25.65 -25.49
N GLY A 26 -7.96 26.79 -25.55
CA GLY A 26 -8.57 28.09 -25.80
C GLY A 26 -9.60 28.51 -24.74
N LEU A 27 -9.43 28.08 -23.49
CA LEU A 27 -10.44 28.32 -22.43
C LEU A 27 -10.73 29.81 -22.22
N GLU A 28 -9.75 30.66 -22.46
CA GLU A 28 -9.91 32.12 -22.41
C GLU A 28 -10.98 32.66 -23.37
N LYS A 29 -11.27 31.93 -24.46
CA LYS A 29 -12.30 32.26 -25.45
C LYS A 29 -13.61 31.53 -25.22
N ALA A 30 -13.61 30.50 -24.37
CA ALA A 30 -14.76 29.63 -24.14
C ALA A 30 -15.61 30.07 -22.94
N VAL A 31 -15.02 30.78 -21.97
CA VAL A 31 -15.69 31.26 -20.75
C VAL A 31 -15.32 32.70 -20.44
N ASP A 32 -16.27 33.46 -19.91
CA ASP A 32 -16.07 34.87 -19.53
C ASP A 32 -15.31 35.01 -18.20
N HIS A 33 -15.45 34.03 -17.31
CA HIS A 33 -14.71 34.01 -16.05
C HIS A 33 -13.27 33.52 -16.26
N ARG A 34 -12.43 33.69 -15.23
CA ARG A 34 -11.03 33.24 -15.22
C ARG A 34 -10.78 32.36 -14.00
N GLU A 35 -11.57 31.31 -13.89
CA GLU A 35 -11.53 30.38 -12.76
C GLU A 35 -11.47 28.95 -13.25
N ILE A 36 -10.64 28.13 -12.62
CA ILE A 36 -10.48 26.72 -12.96
C ILE A 36 -10.52 25.88 -11.69
N ILE A 37 -11.41 24.89 -11.66
CA ILE A 37 -11.55 23.97 -10.53
C ILE A 37 -10.60 22.78 -10.75
N LEU A 38 -9.71 22.53 -9.79
CA LEU A 38 -8.83 21.37 -9.80
C LEU A 38 -9.21 20.39 -8.68
N PRO A 39 -8.98 19.09 -8.86
CA PRO A 39 -9.13 18.12 -7.78
C PRO A 39 -8.19 18.45 -6.62
N GLN A 40 -8.66 18.31 -5.37
CA GLN A 40 -7.86 18.61 -4.17
C GLN A 40 -6.53 17.85 -4.14
N LEU A 41 -6.53 16.60 -4.59
CA LEU A 41 -5.36 15.72 -4.61
C LEU A 41 -4.31 16.10 -5.68
N GLY A 42 -4.62 17.04 -6.58
CA GLY A 42 -3.66 17.59 -7.53
C GLY A 42 -2.81 18.73 -6.96
N ALA A 43 -3.16 19.24 -5.76
CA ALA A 43 -2.52 20.43 -5.18
C ALA A 43 -0.98 20.33 -5.03
N PRO A 44 -0.38 19.18 -4.66
CA PRO A 44 1.07 19.08 -4.55
C PRO A 44 1.83 19.33 -5.87
N GLY A 45 1.21 19.09 -7.02
CA GLY A 45 1.85 19.27 -8.33
C GLY A 45 1.64 20.65 -8.97
N VAL A 46 0.70 21.45 -8.46
CA VAL A 46 0.26 22.70 -9.12
C VAL A 46 0.48 23.91 -8.22
N ALA A 47 1.38 24.78 -8.65
CA ALA A 47 1.61 26.09 -8.04
C ALA A 47 0.55 27.08 -8.52
N ALA A 48 -0.57 27.15 -7.80
CA ALA A 48 -1.74 27.99 -8.15
C ALA A 48 -1.40 29.47 -8.45
N HIS A 49 -0.44 30.05 -7.72
CA HIS A 49 -0.01 31.43 -7.93
C HIS A 49 0.72 31.62 -9.27
N ILE A 50 1.51 30.61 -9.70
CA ILE A 50 2.19 30.62 -11.01
C ILE A 50 1.16 30.44 -12.13
N VAL A 51 0.21 29.51 -11.98
CA VAL A 51 -0.88 29.33 -12.94
C VAL A 51 -1.62 30.64 -13.15
N LYS A 52 -1.98 31.35 -12.08
CA LYS A 52 -2.63 32.66 -12.17
C LYS A 52 -1.75 33.70 -12.87
N LYS A 53 -0.44 33.73 -12.59
CA LYS A 53 0.49 34.67 -13.25
C LYS A 53 0.55 34.45 -14.76
N LEU A 54 0.67 33.19 -15.19
CA LEU A 54 0.92 32.80 -16.58
C LEU A 54 -0.35 32.71 -17.43
N SER A 55 -1.46 32.21 -16.87
CA SER A 55 -2.71 31.97 -17.61
C SER A 55 -3.83 32.96 -17.28
N LYS A 56 -3.67 33.79 -16.24
CA LYS A 56 -4.73 34.63 -15.64
C LYS A 56 -5.88 33.85 -14.98
N PHE A 57 -5.93 32.53 -15.09
CA PHE A 57 -6.92 31.70 -14.40
C PHE A 57 -6.57 31.53 -12.92
N ARG A 58 -7.55 31.81 -12.06
CA ARG A 58 -7.52 31.52 -10.63
C ARG A 58 -7.83 30.04 -10.43
N VAL A 59 -6.89 29.32 -9.84
CA VAL A 59 -7.10 27.92 -9.42
C VAL A 59 -7.94 27.88 -8.16
N ILE A 60 -8.99 27.05 -8.18
CA ILE A 60 -9.85 26.73 -7.04
C ILE A 60 -9.74 25.23 -6.80
N TYR A 61 -9.33 24.82 -5.60
CA TYR A 61 -9.30 23.41 -5.26
C TYR A 61 -10.68 22.93 -4.81
N GLY A 62 -11.28 22.08 -5.64
CA GLY A 62 -12.57 21.44 -5.42
C GLY A 62 -12.48 20.23 -4.48
N PRO A 63 -13.53 19.40 -4.42
CA PRO A 63 -13.57 18.20 -3.57
C PRO A 63 -12.57 17.12 -4.03
N ILE A 64 -12.30 16.14 -3.15
CA ILE A 64 -11.51 14.96 -3.50
C ILE A 64 -12.28 14.06 -4.49
N ARG A 65 -13.58 13.89 -4.29
CA ARG A 65 -14.42 13.01 -5.13
C ARG A 65 -15.22 13.84 -6.13
N ALA A 66 -15.21 13.43 -7.39
CA ALA A 66 -15.94 14.12 -8.46
C ALA A 66 -17.46 14.18 -8.20
N LYS A 67 -18.02 13.18 -7.52
CA LYS A 67 -19.45 13.14 -7.17
C LYS A 67 -19.90 14.29 -6.25
N ASP A 68 -18.97 14.92 -5.54
CA ASP A 68 -19.26 16.01 -4.61
C ASP A 68 -19.25 17.38 -5.33
N ILE A 69 -18.89 17.45 -6.62
CA ILE A 69 -18.83 18.68 -7.41
C ILE A 69 -20.16 19.44 -7.41
N PRO A 70 -21.34 18.83 -7.63
CA PRO A 70 -22.61 19.56 -7.63
C PRO A 70 -22.87 20.26 -6.29
N ALA A 71 -22.69 19.57 -5.17
CA ALA A 71 -22.86 20.16 -3.84
C ALA A 71 -21.83 21.26 -3.56
N PHE A 72 -20.58 21.08 -4.00
CA PHE A 72 -19.52 22.09 -3.92
C PHE A 72 -19.88 23.37 -4.69
N LEU A 73 -20.45 23.25 -5.89
CA LEU A 73 -20.88 24.39 -6.69
C LEU A 73 -22.06 25.12 -6.03
N THR A 74 -23.07 24.40 -5.55
CA THR A 74 -24.21 24.99 -4.81
C THR A 74 -23.76 25.72 -3.54
N ALA A 75 -22.70 25.24 -2.88
CA ALA A 75 -22.09 25.90 -1.72
C ALA A 75 -21.20 27.10 -2.08
N GLY A 76 -21.24 27.60 -3.32
CA GLY A 76 -20.45 28.74 -3.77
C GLY A 76 -18.96 28.43 -3.89
N MET A 77 -18.62 27.21 -4.34
CA MET A 77 -17.24 26.72 -4.49
C MET A 77 -16.45 26.68 -3.16
N LYS A 78 -17.15 26.41 -2.05
CA LYS A 78 -16.56 26.20 -0.73
C LYS A 78 -16.64 24.73 -0.36
N ALA A 79 -15.51 24.04 -0.42
CA ALA A 79 -15.44 22.62 -0.05
C ALA A 79 -15.54 22.45 1.47
N THR A 80 -16.48 21.61 1.90
CA THR A 80 -16.65 21.27 3.32
C THR A 80 -15.47 20.43 3.83
N PRO A 81 -15.30 20.30 5.16
CA PRO A 81 -14.26 19.43 5.73
C PRO A 81 -14.35 17.98 5.24
N GLU A 82 -15.55 17.45 5.01
CA GLU A 82 -15.78 16.07 4.56
C GLU A 82 -15.31 15.87 3.12
N MET A 83 -15.59 16.85 2.24
CA MET A 83 -15.13 16.87 0.84
C MET A 83 -13.60 16.89 0.71
N ARG A 84 -12.90 17.32 1.78
CA ARG A 84 -11.43 17.39 1.87
C ARG A 84 -10.80 16.16 2.54
N ARG A 85 -11.58 15.20 3.04
CA ARG A 85 -11.06 14.02 3.74
C ARG A 85 -11.23 12.74 2.93
N LYS A 86 -10.12 12.00 2.76
CA LYS A 86 -10.14 10.63 2.23
C LYS A 86 -10.23 9.67 3.42
N THR A 87 -11.35 8.96 3.53
CA THR A 87 -11.63 8.05 4.67
C THR A 87 -10.94 6.69 4.56
N PHE A 88 -10.50 6.31 3.35
CA PHE A 88 -9.79 5.06 3.07
C PHE A 88 -10.41 3.84 3.76
N PRO A 89 -11.70 3.50 3.47
CA PRO A 89 -12.43 2.42 4.11
C PRO A 89 -11.86 1.05 3.75
N LEU A 90 -12.30 0.01 4.47
CA LEU A 90 -11.83 -1.37 4.33
C LEU A 90 -11.78 -1.85 2.87
N GLY A 91 -12.83 -1.59 2.08
CA GLY A 91 -12.86 -2.00 0.66
C GLY A 91 -11.78 -1.34 -0.20
N GLU A 92 -11.45 -0.06 0.05
CA GLU A 92 -10.36 0.61 -0.67
C GLU A 92 -8.98 0.06 -0.24
N ARG A 93 -8.84 -0.42 1.00
CA ARG A 93 -7.62 -1.08 1.48
C ARG A 93 -7.46 -2.48 0.89
N ALA A 94 -8.56 -3.23 0.84
CA ALA A 94 -8.59 -4.57 0.27
C ALA A 94 -8.20 -4.56 -1.22
N ALA A 95 -8.52 -3.48 -1.95
CA ALA A 95 -8.12 -3.31 -3.34
C ALA A 95 -6.60 -3.25 -3.56
N LEU A 96 -5.81 -3.03 -2.51
CA LEU A 96 -4.34 -3.05 -2.58
C LEU A 96 -3.74 -4.45 -2.45
N ILE A 97 -4.51 -5.43 -1.97
CA ILE A 97 -4.01 -6.79 -1.72
C ILE A 97 -3.59 -7.50 -3.03
N PRO A 98 -4.38 -7.48 -4.13
CA PRO A 98 -4.07 -8.29 -5.31
C PRO A 98 -2.72 -7.97 -5.96
N ILE A 99 -2.32 -6.69 -6.00
CA ILE A 99 -1.07 -6.30 -6.65
C ILE A 99 0.15 -6.85 -5.90
N GLU A 100 0.12 -6.80 -4.56
CA GLU A 100 1.20 -7.35 -3.72
C GLU A 100 1.22 -8.87 -3.75
N LEU A 101 0.05 -9.52 -3.75
CA LEU A 101 -0.02 -10.98 -3.88
C LEU A 101 0.55 -11.46 -5.22
N VAL A 102 0.18 -10.82 -6.34
CA VAL A 102 0.72 -11.17 -7.65
C VAL A 102 2.24 -10.96 -7.70
N ALA A 103 2.76 -9.92 -7.05
CA ALA A 103 4.20 -9.71 -6.93
C ALA A 103 4.87 -10.82 -6.09
N ALA A 104 4.21 -11.29 -5.02
CA ALA A 104 4.71 -12.37 -4.16
C ALA A 104 4.58 -13.78 -4.78
N LEU A 105 3.66 -14.02 -5.71
CA LEU A 105 3.45 -15.35 -6.31
C LEU A 105 4.69 -15.89 -7.03
N LYS A 106 5.42 -15.04 -7.76
CA LYS A 106 6.64 -15.44 -8.49
C LYS A 106 7.73 -15.97 -7.54
N PRO A 107 8.17 -15.24 -6.50
CA PRO A 107 9.13 -15.78 -5.55
C PRO A 107 8.57 -16.98 -4.76
N LEU A 108 7.28 -16.97 -4.39
CA LEU A 108 6.65 -18.10 -3.70
C LEU A 108 6.74 -19.41 -4.50
N ALA A 109 6.51 -19.35 -5.81
CA ALA A 109 6.57 -20.53 -6.68
C ALA A 109 7.94 -21.23 -6.66
N GLY A 110 9.04 -20.49 -6.42
CA GLY A 110 10.37 -21.05 -6.26
C GLY A 110 10.71 -21.40 -4.80
N VAL A 111 10.38 -20.52 -3.87
CA VAL A 111 10.76 -20.65 -2.45
C VAL A 111 10.03 -21.81 -1.78
N LEU A 112 8.73 -22.01 -2.04
CA LEU A 112 7.97 -23.05 -1.36
C LEU A 112 8.46 -24.46 -1.71
N PRO A 113 8.63 -24.85 -3.00
CA PRO A 113 9.20 -26.15 -3.33
C PRO A 113 10.64 -26.30 -2.83
N ALA A 114 11.46 -25.24 -2.92
CA ALA A 114 12.83 -25.28 -2.45
C ALA A 114 12.91 -25.58 -0.94
N LEU A 115 12.11 -24.88 -0.11
CA LEU A 115 12.06 -25.15 1.33
C LEU A 115 11.52 -26.54 1.65
N PHE A 116 10.54 -27.01 0.89
CA PHE A 116 9.99 -28.36 1.06
C PHE A 116 11.05 -29.44 0.77
N ILE A 117 11.75 -29.31 -0.36
CA ILE A 117 12.84 -30.23 -0.76
C ILE A 117 13.99 -30.17 0.24
N LEU A 118 14.41 -28.95 0.65
CA LEU A 118 15.47 -28.77 1.63
C LEU A 118 15.13 -29.46 2.95
N GLY A 119 13.88 -29.32 3.44
CA GLY A 119 13.43 -30.01 4.65
C GLY A 119 13.59 -31.54 4.57
N GLY A 120 13.32 -32.13 3.40
CA GLY A 120 13.52 -33.56 3.16
C GLY A 120 14.99 -33.98 3.02
N LEU A 121 15.87 -33.08 2.56
CA LEU A 121 17.30 -33.35 2.41
C LEU A 121 18.10 -33.15 3.70
N THR A 122 17.68 -32.23 4.56
CA THR A 122 18.39 -31.89 5.81
C THR A 122 18.00 -32.78 6.99
N GLY A 123 16.93 -33.56 6.82
CA GLY A 123 16.48 -34.49 7.84
C GLY A 123 17.40 -35.71 7.98
N SER A 124 17.38 -36.32 9.16
CA SER A 124 18.18 -37.50 9.48
C SER A 124 17.54 -38.83 9.05
N GLY A 125 16.33 -38.79 8.50
CA GLY A 125 15.52 -39.93 8.12
C GLY A 125 15.24 -40.00 6.62
N ALA A 126 14.11 -40.60 6.26
CA ALA A 126 13.70 -40.70 4.87
C ALA A 126 13.16 -39.35 4.35
N PHE A 127 13.43 -39.07 3.07
CA PHE A 127 13.09 -37.79 2.44
C PHE A 127 11.64 -37.34 2.67
N TRP A 128 10.66 -38.23 2.44
CA TRP A 128 9.25 -37.86 2.51
C TRP A 128 8.78 -37.51 3.92
N PRO A 129 8.99 -38.35 4.96
CA PRO A 129 8.70 -37.96 6.35
C PRO A 129 9.36 -36.64 6.77
N ASP A 130 10.62 -36.43 6.40
CA ASP A 130 11.36 -35.23 6.81
C ASP A 130 10.92 -33.98 6.05
N ALA A 131 10.53 -34.11 4.78
CA ALA A 131 9.94 -33.03 4.01
C ALA A 131 8.60 -32.57 4.63
N TRP A 132 7.77 -33.50 5.09
CA TRP A 132 6.53 -33.18 5.81
C TRP A 132 6.76 -32.61 7.21
N LYS A 133 7.84 -33.02 7.86
CA LYS A 133 8.15 -32.61 9.23
C LYS A 133 8.85 -31.25 9.32
N HIS A 134 9.75 -30.94 8.40
CA HIS A 134 10.58 -29.74 8.39
C HIS A 134 10.25 -28.81 7.24
N GLY A 135 10.03 -29.37 6.04
CA GLY A 135 9.74 -28.61 4.83
C GLY A 135 8.35 -27.97 4.83
N PHE A 136 7.32 -28.71 5.27
CA PHE A 136 5.95 -28.19 5.34
C PHE A 136 5.81 -27.02 6.33
N PRO A 137 6.30 -27.09 7.59
CA PRO A 137 6.29 -25.92 8.49
C PRO A 137 7.02 -24.71 7.94
N ALA A 138 8.15 -24.92 7.24
CA ALA A 138 8.89 -23.84 6.61
C ALA A 138 8.07 -23.17 5.49
N ALA A 139 7.46 -23.96 4.61
CA ALA A 139 6.56 -23.46 3.58
C ALA A 139 5.35 -22.72 4.19
N LEU A 140 4.74 -23.29 5.24
CA LEU A 140 3.62 -22.68 5.96
C LEU A 140 4.03 -21.34 6.60
N ALA A 141 5.23 -21.23 7.15
CA ALA A 141 5.74 -19.99 7.72
C ALA A 141 5.82 -18.87 6.68
N ILE A 142 6.28 -19.18 5.46
CA ILE A 142 6.33 -18.21 4.36
C ILE A 142 4.92 -17.80 3.91
N ILE A 143 3.99 -18.76 3.78
CA ILE A 143 2.59 -18.46 3.45
C ILE A 143 1.96 -17.54 4.49
N LEU A 144 2.16 -17.83 5.78
CA LEU A 144 1.67 -16.98 6.87
C LEU A 144 2.35 -15.60 6.87
N ALA A 145 3.63 -15.51 6.53
CA ALA A 145 4.32 -14.22 6.42
C ALA A 145 3.67 -13.33 5.33
N VAL A 146 3.35 -13.94 4.18
CA VAL A 146 2.64 -13.25 3.09
C VAL A 146 1.24 -12.85 3.50
N GLY A 147 0.48 -13.76 4.13
CA GLY A 147 -0.86 -13.44 4.65
C GLY A 147 -0.83 -12.28 5.65
N MET A 148 0.11 -12.29 6.60
CA MET A 148 0.21 -11.23 7.62
C MET A 148 0.65 -9.89 7.03
N GLY A 149 1.67 -9.88 6.17
CA GLY A 149 2.24 -8.66 5.61
C GLY A 149 1.46 -8.07 4.43
N ALA A 150 0.93 -8.91 3.54
CA ALA A 150 0.28 -8.48 2.30
C ALA A 150 -1.25 -8.41 2.39
N GLU A 151 -1.90 -9.24 3.22
CA GLU A 151 -3.36 -9.29 3.32
C GLU A 151 -3.88 -8.64 4.60
N VAL A 152 -3.42 -9.12 5.75
CA VAL A 152 -3.92 -8.68 7.06
C VAL A 152 -3.50 -7.24 7.36
N ASN A 153 -2.26 -6.87 7.03
CA ASN A 153 -1.73 -5.53 7.28
C ASN A 153 -2.58 -4.39 6.67
N PRO A 154 -2.88 -4.35 5.35
CA PRO A 154 -3.70 -3.28 4.80
C PRO A 154 -5.12 -3.28 5.40
N LEU A 155 -5.69 -4.44 5.76
CA LEU A 155 -7.03 -4.51 6.35
C LEU A 155 -7.06 -3.92 7.77
N LEU A 156 -6.05 -4.25 8.59
CA LEU A 156 -5.96 -3.83 9.99
C LEU A 156 -5.20 -2.52 10.22
N LEU A 157 -4.79 -1.84 9.15
CA LEU A 157 -3.84 -0.73 9.21
C LEU A 157 -4.10 0.36 10.27
N PRO A 158 -5.35 0.84 10.49
CA PRO A 158 -5.63 1.86 11.51
C PRO A 158 -5.61 1.32 12.94
N TYR A 159 -5.72 0.00 13.11
CA TYR A 159 -5.87 -0.65 14.40
C TYR A 159 -4.53 -1.18 14.93
N VAL A 160 -3.58 -1.52 14.05
CA VAL A 160 -2.24 -1.97 14.46
C VAL A 160 -1.43 -0.77 14.98
N PRO A 161 -0.85 -0.83 16.18
CA PRO A 161 -0.07 0.28 16.71
C PRO A 161 1.25 0.48 15.94
N GLY A 162 1.80 1.69 16.05
CA GLY A 162 3.05 2.08 15.38
C GLY A 162 2.83 3.03 14.20
N ARG A 163 3.86 3.83 13.90
CA ARG A 163 3.86 4.78 12.78
C ARG A 163 4.38 4.14 11.48
N ALA A 164 5.46 3.37 11.59
CA ALA A 164 6.07 2.68 10.46
C ALA A 164 5.28 1.40 10.10
N PHE A 165 5.13 1.16 8.80
CA PHE A 165 4.52 -0.04 8.23
C PHE A 165 5.34 -1.27 8.55
N ALA A 166 6.68 -1.19 8.51
CA ALA A 166 7.55 -2.27 8.92
C ALA A 166 7.28 -2.70 10.38
N THR A 167 7.05 -1.75 11.30
CA THR A 167 6.72 -2.07 12.69
C THR A 167 5.34 -2.74 12.82
N LYS A 168 4.34 -2.26 12.07
CA LYS A 168 3.01 -2.90 12.04
C LYS A 168 3.09 -4.33 11.51
N GLY A 169 3.82 -4.52 10.41
CA GLY A 169 4.07 -5.84 9.82
C GLY A 169 4.85 -6.77 10.74
N LEU A 170 5.79 -6.25 11.54
CA LEU A 170 6.50 -7.02 12.56
C LEU A 170 5.53 -7.51 13.64
N ILE A 171 4.65 -6.65 14.14
CA ILE A 171 3.64 -7.03 15.16
C ILE A 171 2.72 -8.13 14.62
N LEU A 172 2.20 -7.96 13.40
CA LEU A 172 1.38 -8.98 12.75
C LEU A 172 2.17 -10.26 12.46
N GLY A 173 3.45 -10.13 12.13
CA GLY A 173 4.37 -11.23 11.94
C GLY A 173 4.56 -12.05 13.23
N VAL A 174 4.77 -11.40 14.37
CA VAL A 174 4.84 -12.08 15.67
C VAL A 174 3.54 -12.82 15.98
N ALA A 175 2.38 -12.21 15.69
CA ALA A 175 1.09 -12.90 15.81
C ALA A 175 1.00 -14.13 14.87
N GLY A 176 1.51 -14.01 13.64
CA GLY A 176 1.63 -15.12 12.69
C GLY A 176 2.58 -16.23 13.16
N ALA A 177 3.67 -15.88 13.85
CA ALA A 177 4.58 -16.86 14.44
C ALA A 177 3.92 -17.64 15.60
N ILE A 178 3.10 -16.99 16.41
CA ILE A 178 2.28 -17.66 17.43
C ILE A 178 1.28 -18.61 16.76
N LEU A 179 0.60 -18.15 15.71
CA LEU A 179 -0.32 -18.98 14.93
C LEU A 179 0.39 -20.19 14.32
N LEU A 180 1.59 -20.01 13.75
CA LEU A 180 2.41 -21.10 13.23
C LEU A 180 2.67 -22.16 14.31
N CYS A 181 3.06 -21.73 15.53
CA CYS A 181 3.31 -22.65 16.64
C CYS A 181 2.06 -23.44 17.06
N ILE A 182 0.88 -22.84 16.95
CA ILE A 182 -0.40 -23.50 17.23
C ILE A 182 -0.71 -24.52 16.13
N LEU A 183 -0.58 -24.14 14.86
CA LEU A 183 -0.87 -25.01 13.72
C LEU A 183 0.09 -26.20 13.61
N THR A 184 1.35 -26.03 14.01
CA THR A 184 2.37 -27.11 13.97
C THR A 184 2.49 -27.88 15.29
N ARG A 185 1.60 -27.66 16.27
CA ARG A 185 1.65 -28.34 17.58
C ARG A 185 1.59 -29.87 17.47
N GLY A 186 0.85 -30.40 16.49
CA GLY A 186 0.71 -31.84 16.24
C GLY A 186 1.83 -32.45 15.39
N LEU A 187 2.77 -31.65 14.87
CA LEU A 187 3.91 -32.16 14.10
C LEU A 187 5.04 -32.53 15.06
N GLU A 188 5.16 -33.83 15.32
CA GLU A 188 6.19 -34.35 16.22
C GLU A 188 7.60 -34.15 15.64
N GLY A 189 8.46 -33.53 16.45
CA GLY A 189 9.92 -33.47 16.22
C GLY A 189 10.46 -32.22 15.54
N MET A 190 9.66 -31.15 15.41
CA MET A 190 10.23 -29.80 15.27
C MET A 190 10.92 -29.37 16.56
N ARG A 191 12.17 -28.93 16.47
CA ARG A 191 12.91 -28.39 17.63
C ARG A 191 12.42 -26.98 17.97
N TRP A 192 12.57 -26.58 19.24
CA TRP A 192 12.26 -25.20 19.64
C TRP A 192 13.08 -24.15 18.88
N SER A 193 14.36 -24.46 18.59
CA SER A 193 15.23 -23.59 17.78
C SER A 193 14.68 -23.36 16.37
N GLU A 194 14.11 -24.39 15.76
CA GLU A 194 13.49 -24.32 14.43
C GLU A 194 12.23 -23.45 14.45
N LYS A 195 11.36 -23.63 15.45
CA LYS A 195 10.17 -22.78 15.63
C LYS A 195 10.52 -21.30 15.81
N ILE A 196 11.55 -21.02 16.62
CA ILE A 196 12.04 -19.66 16.83
C ILE A 196 12.61 -19.10 15.53
N SER A 197 13.43 -19.86 14.81
CA SER A 197 14.01 -19.45 13.53
C SER A 197 12.93 -19.11 12.49
N LEU A 198 11.95 -20.00 12.30
CA LEU A 198 10.82 -19.77 11.40
C LEU A 198 9.97 -18.59 11.85
N GLY A 199 9.77 -18.40 13.16
CA GLY A 199 9.04 -17.26 13.70
C GLY A 199 9.73 -15.92 13.40
N VAL A 200 11.07 -15.87 13.51
CA VAL A 200 11.87 -14.68 13.16
C VAL A 200 11.80 -14.40 11.66
N VAL A 201 11.97 -15.42 10.83
CA VAL A 201 11.88 -15.29 9.36
C VAL A 201 10.49 -14.80 8.94
N LEU A 202 9.43 -15.42 9.47
CA LEU A 202 8.05 -15.01 9.22
C LEU A 202 7.84 -13.54 9.63
N SER A 203 8.30 -13.15 10.81
CA SER A 203 8.13 -11.80 11.31
C SER A 203 8.87 -10.76 10.49
N ALA A 204 10.11 -11.07 10.07
CA ALA A 204 10.90 -10.22 9.20
C ALA A 204 10.27 -10.07 7.81
N LEU A 205 9.80 -11.16 7.22
CA LEU A 205 9.13 -11.14 5.91
C LEU A 205 7.80 -10.39 5.96
N SER A 206 7.01 -10.57 7.01
CA SER A 206 5.77 -9.82 7.23
C SER A 206 6.04 -8.32 7.35
N ALA A 207 7.10 -7.93 8.08
CA ALA A 207 7.54 -6.53 8.18
C ALA A 207 7.94 -5.96 6.82
N PHE A 208 8.75 -6.69 6.04
CA PHE A 208 9.16 -6.29 4.70
C PHE A 208 7.98 -6.12 3.74
N LEU A 209 7.05 -7.08 3.71
CA LEU A 209 5.87 -6.99 2.84
C LEU A 209 4.92 -5.86 3.26
N ALA A 210 4.77 -5.62 4.57
CA ALA A 210 3.99 -4.50 5.06
C ALA A 210 4.58 -3.14 4.61
N MET A 211 5.90 -3.02 4.57
CA MET A 211 6.61 -1.81 4.15
C MET A 211 6.30 -1.40 2.70
N ASN A 212 5.96 -2.33 1.82
CA ASN A 212 5.56 -2.02 0.44
C ASN A 212 4.31 -1.13 0.36
N PHE A 213 3.44 -1.15 1.39
CA PHE A 213 2.23 -0.35 1.42
C PHE A 213 2.45 1.11 1.84
N THR A 214 3.68 1.50 2.17
CA THR A 214 4.02 2.89 2.54
C THR A 214 3.61 3.89 1.46
N GLY A 215 3.71 3.55 0.18
CA GLY A 215 3.30 4.41 -0.94
C GLY A 215 1.80 4.39 -1.29
N ALA A 216 1.02 3.50 -0.68
CA ALA A 216 -0.37 3.23 -1.05
C ALA A 216 -1.40 3.73 -0.03
N SER A 217 -0.96 4.46 1.00
CA SER A 217 -1.80 4.91 2.11
C SER A 217 -1.90 6.43 2.23
N THR A 218 -2.85 6.90 3.04
CA THR A 218 -3.00 8.32 3.39
C THR A 218 -2.18 8.74 4.61
N TYR A 219 -1.38 7.85 5.20
CA TYR A 219 -0.66 8.08 6.47
C TYR A 219 0.77 8.59 6.29
N THR A 220 1.36 8.36 5.13
CA THR A 220 2.78 8.55 4.89
C THR A 220 3.09 9.92 4.30
N SER A 221 4.21 10.50 4.73
CA SER A 221 4.86 11.65 4.11
C SER A 221 6.10 11.16 3.35
N LEU A 222 6.62 11.96 2.42
CA LEU A 222 7.85 11.65 1.68
C LEU A 222 9.00 11.26 2.63
N SER A 223 9.27 12.09 3.64
CA SER A 223 10.28 11.82 4.67
C SER A 223 9.99 10.59 5.53
N GLY A 224 8.72 10.20 5.66
CA GLY A 224 8.33 8.99 6.36
C GLY A 224 8.64 7.75 5.54
N VAL A 225 8.38 7.79 4.24
CA VAL A 225 8.72 6.71 3.30
C VAL A 225 10.23 6.54 3.18
N GLU A 226 11.01 7.63 3.10
CA GLU A 226 12.48 7.54 3.05
C GLU A 226 13.11 6.94 4.32
N LYS A 227 12.41 7.02 5.46
CA LYS A 227 12.89 6.51 6.74
C LYS A 227 12.61 5.02 6.93
N GLU A 228 11.59 4.49 6.26
CA GLU A 228 11.29 3.05 6.28
C GLU A 228 12.32 2.26 5.47
#